data_AF-A0A2V7YFL2-F1
#
_entry.id   AF-A0A2V7YFL2-F1
#
_cell.length_a   1.000
_cell.length_b   1.000
_cell.length_c   1.000
_cell.angle_alpha   90.00
_cell.angle_beta   90.00
_cell.angle_gamma   90.00
#
_symmetry.space_group_name_H-M   'P 1'
#
loop_
_entity.id
_entity.type
_entity.pdbx_description
1 polymer ?
#
loop_
_entity_poly.entity_id
_entity_poly.type
_entity_poly.pdbx_seq_one_letter_code
_entity_poly.pdbx_strand_id
1 'polypeptide(L)'
;MSESRFHRPGQRGFTLVEVTVSLFVTVVVLLGVLALFDFSNKLTRAQTNVSDMQQSLRVAQADSMRLIRMAGRGGIPVGNLPTGLAVTTQNNVVDGTKIGGGTTPDVVPGSDVLTIRGVLTSSVYQINQAAPFNLKPAGAPTNGTLRLTNPAPSGVPQDLTAMIDAIKKPRPEGLVLIARQDPSIWVVVELDSANSDVSNPSNIKVGFKVTGGLHSTDYLKLSSTPGSYPTNLTSAVSVGIVEEYRFYVRREYAVAGDKTSDLLPKLSRARVYPNTQKPWNDDDANWHVDIADNVFDLQVALGLDTAAKDPGAGACGAGTIASDDINCGIYESADGENDDWMYNGEKNTNPALFSNSDLYYIRLTTLARTDRRDKGYEAPVLERVEDNTYDTADTAVVNSTNERMYRRRLLRTVIDMRNLG
;
A
#
# COMPACT_ATOMS: atom_id res chain seq x y z
N MET A 1 9.49 -69.30 74.41
CA MET A 1 9.65 -68.33 73.30
C MET A 1 8.26 -67.99 72.81
N SER A 2 7.76 -66.78 73.11
CA SER A 2 6.39 -66.34 72.85
C SER A 2 6.36 -65.57 71.52
N GLU A 3 5.72 -66.15 70.51
CA GLU A 3 5.47 -65.50 69.22
C GLU A 3 4.45 -64.37 69.39
N SER A 4 4.90 -63.13 69.18
CA SER A 4 4.04 -61.95 69.09
C SER A 4 3.23 -62.00 67.79
N ARG A 5 1.97 -62.44 67.88
CA ARG A 5 1.00 -62.35 66.78
C ARG A 5 0.69 -60.88 66.45
N PHE A 6 1.27 -60.38 65.36
CA PHE A 6 0.84 -59.15 64.72
C PHE A 6 -0.63 -59.26 64.33
N HIS A 7 -1.50 -58.58 65.08
CA HIS A 7 -2.88 -58.35 64.66
C HIS A 7 -2.86 -57.49 63.40
N ARG A 8 -3.20 -58.06 62.25
CA ARG A 8 -3.51 -57.29 61.05
C ARG A 8 -4.81 -56.53 61.35
N PRO A 9 -4.82 -55.18 61.39
CA PRO A 9 -6.06 -54.44 61.55
C PRO A 9 -6.99 -54.84 60.40
N GLY A 10 -8.22 -55.24 60.76
CA GLY A 10 -9.21 -55.70 59.79
C GLY A 10 -9.45 -54.64 58.72
N GLN A 11 -9.22 -55.00 57.45
CA GLN A 11 -9.55 -54.15 56.32
C GLN A 11 -11.06 -53.94 56.31
N ARG A 12 -11.51 -52.73 56.67
CA ARG A 12 -12.89 -52.30 56.47
C ARG A 12 -13.09 -52.09 54.97
N GLY A 13 -13.97 -52.87 54.36
CA GLY A 13 -14.37 -52.67 52.96
C GLY A 13 -15.13 -51.35 52.77
N PHE A 14 -15.14 -50.84 51.54
CA PHE A 14 -15.90 -49.65 51.17
C PHE A 14 -17.41 -49.91 51.27
N THR A 15 -18.14 -48.94 51.80
CA THR A 15 -19.60 -48.96 51.80
C THR A 15 -20.14 -48.57 50.42
N LEU A 16 -21.33 -49.05 50.05
CA LEU A 16 -22.00 -48.71 48.79
C LEU A 16 -22.18 -47.19 48.61
N VAL A 17 -22.44 -46.49 49.73
CA VAL A 17 -22.63 -45.03 49.75
C VAL A 17 -21.32 -44.30 49.41
N GLU A 18 -20.17 -44.73 49.96
CA GLU A 18 -18.86 -44.15 49.65
C GLU A 18 -18.49 -44.32 48.17
N VAL A 19 -18.81 -45.46 47.56
CA VAL A 19 -18.59 -45.69 46.12
C VAL A 19 -19.48 -44.78 45.29
N THR A 20 -20.74 -44.59 45.69
CA THR A 20 -21.68 -43.72 44.96
C THR A 20 -21.27 -42.26 45.02
N VAL A 21 -20.87 -41.77 46.20
CA VAL A 21 -20.40 -40.39 46.39
C VAL A 21 -19.09 -40.14 45.63
N SER A 22 -18.13 -41.07 45.70
CA SER A 22 -16.86 -40.93 44.97
C SER A 22 -17.06 -40.95 43.45
N LEU A 23 -17.96 -41.79 42.93
CA LEU A 23 -18.33 -41.78 41.51
C LEU A 23 -18.95 -40.44 41.11
N PHE A 24 -19.91 -39.93 41.90
CA PHE A 24 -20.56 -38.66 41.64
C PHE A 24 -19.56 -37.48 41.62
N VAL A 25 -18.69 -37.39 42.62
CA VAL A 25 -17.64 -36.36 42.68
C VAL A 25 -16.70 -36.49 41.48
N THR A 26 -16.31 -37.71 41.10
CA THR A 26 -15.45 -37.95 39.93
C THR A 26 -16.11 -37.44 38.65
N VAL A 27 -17.41 -37.70 38.46
CA VAL A 27 -18.17 -37.18 37.30
C VAL A 27 -18.19 -35.66 37.29
N VAL A 28 -18.47 -35.00 38.42
CA VAL A 28 -18.48 -33.54 38.51
C VAL A 28 -17.10 -32.94 38.19
N VAL A 29 -16.03 -33.53 38.73
CA VAL A 29 -14.65 -33.11 38.45
C VAL A 29 -14.31 -33.29 36.97
N LEU A 30 -14.66 -34.43 36.37
CA LEU A 30 -14.45 -34.68 34.95
C LEU A 30 -15.19 -33.67 34.07
N LEU A 31 -16.44 -33.33 34.40
CA LEU A 31 -17.21 -32.29 33.69
C LEU A 31 -16.51 -30.92 33.79
N GLY A 32 -15.98 -30.56 34.97
CA GLY A 32 -15.21 -29.33 35.14
C GLY A 32 -13.93 -29.30 34.31
N VAL A 33 -13.18 -30.40 34.27
CA VAL A 33 -11.95 -30.53 33.45
C VAL A 33 -12.27 -30.46 31.96
N LEU A 34 -13.34 -31.11 31.50
CA LEU A 34 -13.79 -31.04 30.10
C LEU A 34 -14.19 -29.62 29.70
N ALA A 35 -14.93 -28.90 30.56
CA ALA A 35 -15.30 -27.52 30.31
C ALA A 35 -14.08 -26.59 30.22
N LEU A 36 -13.09 -26.79 31.10
CA LEU A 36 -11.83 -26.04 31.07
C LEU A 36 -11.01 -26.36 29.79
N PHE A 37 -10.98 -27.62 29.38
CA PHE A 37 -10.30 -28.05 28.16
C PHE A 37 -10.92 -27.41 26.91
N ASP A 38 -12.26 -27.40 26.82
CA ASP A 38 -12.98 -26.75 25.72
C ASP A 38 -12.73 -25.25 25.68
N PHE A 39 -12.71 -24.59 26.85
CA PHE A 39 -12.38 -23.17 26.95
C PHE A 39 -10.93 -22.89 26.49
N SER A 40 -9.96 -23.70 26.94
CA SER A 40 -8.56 -23.59 26.56
C SER A 40 -8.37 -23.77 25.04
N ASN A 41 -9.05 -24.73 24.43
CA ASN A 41 -9.01 -24.95 22.98
C ASN A 41 -9.60 -23.78 22.20
N LYS A 42 -10.73 -23.22 22.65
CA LYS A 42 -11.34 -22.03 22.03
C LYS A 42 -10.41 -20.82 22.12
N LEU A 43 -9.84 -20.57 23.30
CA LEU A 43 -8.90 -19.47 23.52
C LEU A 43 -7.66 -19.62 22.64
N THR A 44 -7.08 -20.82 22.58
CA THR A 44 -5.90 -21.10 21.75
C THR A 44 -6.17 -20.80 20.27
N ARG A 45 -7.31 -21.25 19.73
CA ARG A 45 -7.70 -20.98 18.33
C ARG A 45 -7.88 -19.47 18.07
N ALA A 46 -8.58 -18.78 18.96
CA ALA A 46 -8.78 -17.33 18.81
C ALA A 46 -7.45 -16.58 18.85
N GLN A 47 -6.51 -16.99 19.72
CA GLN A 47 -5.16 -16.42 19.80
C GLN A 47 -4.35 -16.67 18.53
N THR A 48 -4.39 -17.89 17.97
CA THR A 48 -3.73 -18.19 16.69
C THR A 48 -4.26 -17.29 15.57
N ASN A 49 -5.58 -17.21 15.40
CA ASN A 49 -6.18 -16.39 14.33
C ASN A 49 -5.84 -14.90 14.47
N VAL A 50 -5.78 -14.38 15.70
CA VAL A 50 -5.37 -12.99 15.95
C VAL A 50 -3.88 -12.79 15.65
N SER A 51 -3.03 -13.76 16.02
CA SER A 51 -1.59 -13.72 15.74
C SER A 51 -1.31 -13.71 14.24
N ASP A 52 -1.98 -14.59 13.48
CA ASP A 52 -1.81 -14.71 12.03
C ASP A 52 -2.24 -13.43 11.31
N MET A 53 -3.39 -12.87 11.69
CA MET A 53 -3.86 -11.57 11.18
C MET A 53 -2.84 -10.45 11.47
N GLN A 54 -2.32 -10.36 12.69
CA GLN A 54 -1.34 -9.33 13.05
C GLN A 54 -0.02 -9.49 12.28
N GLN A 55 0.43 -10.73 12.07
CA GLN A 55 1.63 -10.99 11.29
C GLN A 55 1.44 -10.61 9.82
N SER A 56 0.31 -11.00 9.22
CA SER A 56 -0.04 -10.65 7.83
C SER A 56 -0.07 -9.13 7.64
N LEU A 57 -0.73 -8.41 8.55
CA LEU A 57 -0.77 -6.94 8.54
C LEU A 57 0.62 -6.29 8.61
N ARG A 58 1.50 -6.79 9.48
CA ARG A 58 2.86 -6.25 9.60
C ARG A 58 3.67 -6.44 8.33
N VAL A 59 3.55 -7.61 7.70
CA VAL A 59 4.23 -7.90 6.43
C VAL A 59 3.70 -6.99 5.33
N ALA A 60 2.38 -6.81 5.24
CA ALA A 60 1.78 -5.96 4.21
C ALA A 60 2.11 -4.48 4.37
N GLN A 61 2.11 -3.96 5.59
CA GLN A 61 2.57 -2.61 5.89
C GLN A 61 4.05 -2.45 5.52
N ALA A 62 4.92 -3.40 5.88
CA ALA A 62 6.35 -3.33 5.55
C ALA A 62 6.61 -3.30 4.03
N ASP A 63 5.89 -4.11 3.24
CA ASP A 63 6.05 -4.08 1.77
C ASP A 63 5.50 -2.79 1.16
N SER A 64 4.36 -2.30 1.66
CA SER A 64 3.77 -1.02 1.22
C SER A 64 4.70 0.16 1.53
N MET A 65 5.24 0.22 2.75
CA MET A 65 6.20 1.23 3.19
C MET A 65 7.43 1.32 2.30
N ARG A 66 7.98 0.16 1.90
CA ARG A 66 9.18 0.12 1.07
C ARG A 66 8.96 0.82 -0.28
N LEU A 67 7.82 0.58 -0.92
CA LEU A 67 7.48 1.21 -2.20
C LEU A 67 7.08 2.67 -2.04
N ILE A 68 6.27 2.99 -1.03
CA ILE A 68 5.81 4.37 -0.76
C ILE A 68 6.99 5.30 -0.48
N ARG A 69 8.00 4.85 0.30
CA ARG A 69 9.22 5.64 0.55
C ARG A 69 10.03 5.94 -0.72
N MET A 70 9.83 5.18 -1.78
CA MET A 70 10.49 5.39 -3.08
C MET A 70 9.64 6.19 -4.06
N ALA A 71 8.42 6.61 -3.67
CA ALA A 71 7.59 7.51 -4.48
C ALA A 71 8.39 8.75 -4.91
N GLY A 72 8.23 9.18 -6.15
CA GLY A 72 8.95 10.33 -6.72
C GLY A 72 10.42 10.11 -7.05
N ARG A 73 11.00 8.95 -6.68
CA ARG A 73 12.37 8.60 -7.07
C ARG A 73 12.53 8.71 -8.59
N GLY A 74 13.62 9.31 -9.03
CA GLY A 74 13.84 9.62 -10.45
C GLY A 74 13.31 10.99 -10.88
N GLY A 75 12.98 11.87 -9.93
CA GLY A 75 12.71 13.29 -10.19
C GLY A 75 11.27 13.59 -10.61
N ILE A 76 10.32 12.72 -10.27
CA ILE A 76 8.89 13.00 -10.46
C ILE A 76 8.40 13.72 -9.20
N PRO A 77 7.95 14.98 -9.26
CA PRO A 77 7.50 15.67 -8.06
C PRO A 77 6.13 15.17 -7.60
N VAL A 78 5.72 15.59 -6.41
CA VAL A 78 4.38 15.30 -5.88
C VAL A 78 3.30 15.84 -6.82
N GLY A 79 3.44 17.08 -7.29
CA GLY A 79 2.37 17.78 -8.01
C GLY A 79 1.21 18.18 -7.08
N ASN A 80 0.06 18.53 -7.66
CA ASN A 80 -1.10 18.96 -6.89
C ASN A 80 -1.87 17.76 -6.33
N LEU A 81 -1.96 17.69 -5.00
CA LEU A 81 -2.75 16.68 -4.30
C LEU A 81 -4.25 16.99 -4.36
N PRO A 82 -5.12 15.95 -4.34
CA PRO A 82 -4.82 14.54 -4.09
C PRO A 82 -4.48 13.77 -5.38
N THR A 83 -4.52 14.44 -6.54
CA THR A 83 -4.23 13.88 -7.88
C THR A 83 -2.78 14.13 -8.28
N GLY A 84 -1.84 13.94 -7.36
CA GLY A 84 -0.44 14.21 -7.58
C GLY A 84 0.17 13.30 -8.65
N LEU A 85 1.31 13.71 -9.20
CA LEU A 85 2.08 12.94 -10.18
C LEU A 85 2.74 11.73 -9.51
N ALA A 86 3.56 11.94 -8.47
CA ALA A 86 4.21 10.85 -7.76
C ALA A 86 3.28 10.08 -6.81
N VAL A 87 2.29 10.76 -6.22
CA VAL A 87 1.35 10.18 -5.24
C VAL A 87 -0.05 10.62 -5.62
N THR A 88 -0.97 9.67 -5.73
CA THR A 88 -2.40 9.95 -5.93
C THR A 88 -3.22 9.14 -4.93
N THR A 89 -4.21 9.77 -4.31
CA THR A 89 -5.19 9.08 -3.46
C THR A 89 -6.58 9.23 -4.05
N GLN A 90 -7.27 8.11 -4.28
CA GLN A 90 -8.72 8.11 -4.50
C GLN A 90 -9.37 7.82 -3.16
N ASN A 91 -10.00 8.84 -2.59
CA ASN A 91 -10.58 8.79 -1.25
C ASN A 91 -11.97 8.15 -1.29
N ASN A 92 -12.25 7.28 -0.32
CA ASN A 92 -13.58 6.72 -0.02
C ASN A 92 -14.35 6.27 -1.27
N VAL A 93 -13.83 5.27 -1.98
CA VAL A 93 -14.40 4.86 -3.27
C VAL A 93 -15.84 4.36 -3.13
N VAL A 94 -16.70 4.69 -4.08
CA VAL A 94 -18.11 4.26 -4.09
C VAL A 94 -18.25 2.79 -4.51
N ASP A 95 -19.40 2.17 -4.22
CA ASP A 95 -19.68 0.82 -4.70
C ASP A 95 -19.56 0.70 -6.23
N GLY A 96 -18.97 -0.40 -6.68
CA GLY A 96 -18.72 -0.69 -8.09
C GLY A 96 -17.47 -0.03 -8.66
N THR A 97 -16.69 0.70 -7.85
CA THR A 97 -15.41 1.27 -8.29
C THR A 97 -14.44 0.16 -8.69
N LYS A 98 -13.91 0.31 -9.90
CA LYS A 98 -12.97 -0.62 -10.53
C LYS A 98 -11.56 -0.04 -10.48
N ILE A 99 -10.58 -0.84 -10.05
CA ILE A 99 -9.19 -0.36 -9.92
C ILE A 99 -8.57 0.10 -11.25
N GLY A 100 -8.93 -0.52 -12.38
CA GLY A 100 -8.46 -0.19 -13.73
C GLY A 100 -9.60 -0.01 -14.75
N GLY A 101 -10.83 0.21 -14.28
CA GLY A 101 -12.02 0.26 -15.15
C GLY A 101 -12.42 -1.10 -15.76
N GLY A 102 -13.50 -1.12 -16.54
CA GLY A 102 -13.95 -2.32 -17.26
C GLY A 102 -14.12 -3.56 -16.37
N THR A 103 -13.44 -4.65 -16.73
CA THR A 103 -13.52 -5.97 -16.06
C THR A 103 -12.52 -6.15 -14.92
N THR A 104 -11.79 -5.11 -14.50
CA THR A 104 -10.81 -5.24 -13.40
C THR A 104 -11.48 -5.56 -12.07
N PRO A 105 -10.71 -5.91 -11.03
CA PRO A 105 -11.27 -6.13 -9.70
C PRO A 105 -12.02 -4.92 -9.14
N ASP A 106 -13.03 -5.21 -8.34
CA ASP A 106 -13.73 -4.21 -7.54
C ASP A 106 -12.88 -3.83 -6.32
N VAL A 107 -12.92 -2.56 -5.95
CA VAL A 107 -12.42 -2.07 -4.67
C VAL A 107 -13.54 -2.16 -3.63
N VAL A 108 -13.21 -2.44 -2.38
CA VAL A 108 -14.19 -2.40 -1.28
C VAL A 108 -14.72 -0.97 -1.13
N PRO A 109 -16.05 -0.76 -1.08
CA PRO A 109 -16.63 0.56 -0.91
C PRO A 109 -16.17 1.22 0.41
N GLY A 110 -15.95 2.53 0.38
CA GLY A 110 -15.42 3.31 1.50
C GLY A 110 -13.92 3.16 1.70
N SER A 111 -13.23 2.22 1.03
CA SER A 111 -11.76 2.15 1.10
C SER A 111 -11.09 3.08 0.09
N ASP A 112 -9.85 3.42 0.38
CA ASP A 112 -9.01 4.24 -0.48
C ASP A 112 -8.22 3.41 -1.49
N VAL A 113 -7.81 4.09 -2.56
CA VAL A 113 -6.79 3.62 -3.48
C VAL A 113 -5.60 4.57 -3.45
N LEU A 114 -4.45 4.06 -2.97
CA LEU A 114 -3.18 4.79 -3.02
C LEU A 114 -2.40 4.39 -4.26
N THR A 115 -2.11 5.34 -5.13
CA THR A 115 -1.25 5.17 -6.30
C THR A 115 0.09 5.84 -6.06
N ILE A 116 1.16 5.09 -6.26
CA ILE A 116 2.55 5.55 -6.13
C ILE A 116 3.27 5.40 -7.47
N ARG A 117 3.99 6.44 -7.87
CA ARG A 117 4.79 6.48 -9.09
C ARG A 117 6.23 6.87 -8.81
N GLY A 118 7.14 6.32 -9.61
CA GLY A 118 8.56 6.64 -9.56
C GLY A 118 9.43 5.57 -10.21
N VAL A 119 10.74 5.71 -10.07
CA VAL A 119 11.74 4.71 -10.45
C VAL A 119 11.96 3.80 -9.24
N LEU A 120 11.10 2.79 -9.09
CA LEU A 120 10.90 2.06 -7.83
C LEU A 120 11.77 0.81 -7.72
N THR A 121 11.72 -0.08 -8.70
CA THR A 121 12.49 -1.34 -8.70
C THR A 121 13.77 -1.24 -9.50
N SER A 122 13.79 -0.38 -10.52
CA SER A 122 14.96 -0.14 -11.35
C SER A 122 15.91 0.93 -10.77
N SER A 123 17.08 1.09 -11.39
CA SER A 123 18.02 2.16 -11.05
C SER A 123 17.73 3.42 -11.85
N VAL A 124 18.04 4.58 -11.28
CA VAL A 124 18.13 5.84 -12.04
C VAL A 124 19.47 5.84 -12.77
N TYR A 125 19.42 5.85 -14.09
CA TYR A 125 20.58 5.76 -14.95
C TYR A 125 21.11 7.14 -15.33
N GLN A 126 22.41 7.33 -15.26
CA GLN A 126 23.11 8.47 -15.83
C GLN A 126 23.28 8.29 -17.34
N ILE A 127 22.89 9.31 -18.08
CA ILE A 127 23.00 9.33 -19.54
C ILE A 127 24.43 9.70 -19.93
N ASN A 128 24.97 9.05 -20.97
CA ASN A 128 26.27 9.41 -21.53
C ASN A 128 26.18 10.75 -22.29
N GLN A 129 26.57 11.83 -21.61
CA GLN A 129 26.51 13.19 -22.15
C GLN A 129 27.52 13.47 -23.27
N ALA A 130 28.54 12.62 -23.45
CA ALA A 130 29.46 12.72 -24.58
C ALA A 130 28.85 12.14 -25.86
N ALA A 131 27.76 11.36 -25.76
CA ALA A 131 27.01 10.86 -26.90
C ALA A 131 25.88 11.83 -27.29
N PRO A 132 25.50 11.90 -28.58
CA PRO A 132 24.40 12.75 -29.02
C PRO A 132 23.07 12.33 -28.38
N PHE A 133 22.36 13.31 -27.80
CA PHE A 133 20.94 13.19 -27.45
C PHE A 133 20.12 13.62 -28.65
N ASN A 134 19.62 12.65 -29.43
CA ASN A 134 18.98 12.94 -30.71
C ASN A 134 17.48 13.08 -30.53
N LEU A 135 16.93 14.23 -30.91
CA LEU A 135 15.49 14.49 -30.96
C LEU A 135 15.04 14.63 -32.42
N LYS A 136 13.91 14.02 -32.78
CA LYS A 136 13.37 14.08 -34.15
C LYS A 136 11.87 14.33 -34.16
N PRO A 137 11.38 15.36 -34.89
CA PRO A 137 12.14 16.52 -35.37
C PRO A 137 12.65 17.38 -34.20
N ALA A 138 13.60 18.29 -34.46
CA ALA A 138 14.03 19.26 -33.46
C ALA A 138 12.89 20.22 -33.11
N GLY A 139 12.71 20.55 -31.83
CA GLY A 139 11.71 21.51 -31.33
C GLY A 139 10.30 20.95 -31.10
N ALA A 140 9.90 19.90 -31.82
CA ALA A 140 8.64 19.18 -31.60
C ALA A 140 8.86 17.67 -31.74
N PRO A 141 9.67 17.05 -30.87
CA PRO A 141 10.10 15.68 -31.05
C PRO A 141 8.92 14.72 -30.99
N THR A 142 8.89 13.79 -31.94
CA THR A 142 7.99 12.63 -31.94
C THR A 142 8.71 11.39 -31.41
N ASN A 143 10.03 11.34 -31.56
CA ASN A 143 10.91 10.32 -30.98
C ASN A 143 12.32 10.87 -30.70
N GLY A 144 13.13 10.06 -30.03
CA GLY A 144 14.53 10.37 -29.79
C GLY A 144 15.37 9.15 -29.39
N THR A 145 16.68 9.36 -29.24
CA THR A 145 17.61 8.34 -28.75
C THR A 145 18.61 8.92 -27.76
N LEU A 146 19.01 8.08 -26.79
CA LEU A 146 20.05 8.36 -25.80
C LEU A 146 20.98 7.16 -25.65
N ARG A 147 22.13 7.34 -25.00
CA ARG A 147 23.07 6.24 -24.70
C ARG A 147 23.30 6.08 -23.21
N LEU A 148 23.30 4.83 -22.75
CA LEU A 148 23.66 4.43 -21.40
C LEU A 148 24.91 3.56 -21.45
N THR A 149 25.85 3.83 -20.55
CA THR A 149 27.09 3.06 -20.44
C THR A 149 27.26 2.52 -19.03
N ASN A 150 27.90 1.35 -18.93
CA ASN A 150 28.41 0.80 -17.68
C ASN A 150 29.94 0.61 -17.81
N PRO A 151 30.75 1.35 -17.04
CA PRO A 151 30.36 2.32 -16.01
C PRO A 151 29.68 3.58 -16.58
N ALA A 152 28.98 4.29 -15.70
CA ALA A 152 28.46 5.63 -15.99
C ALA A 152 29.59 6.58 -16.43
N PRO A 153 29.26 7.74 -17.04
CA PRO A 153 30.25 8.78 -17.32
C PRO A 153 31.03 9.26 -16.08
N SER A 154 30.42 9.16 -14.89
CA SER A 154 31.05 9.46 -13.60
C SER A 154 31.99 8.36 -13.08
N GLY A 155 32.11 7.24 -13.79
CA GLY A 155 32.85 6.05 -13.36
C GLY A 155 32.06 5.12 -12.42
N VAL A 156 30.86 5.51 -11.99
CA VAL A 156 30.01 4.69 -11.11
C VAL A 156 29.40 3.51 -11.90
N PRO A 157 29.50 2.26 -11.41
CA PRO A 157 28.84 1.12 -12.04
C PRO A 157 27.32 1.29 -12.10
N GLN A 158 26.71 0.92 -13.23
CA GLN A 158 25.26 0.97 -13.44
C GLN A 158 24.71 -0.40 -13.86
N ASP A 159 23.68 -0.90 -13.18
CA ASP A 159 23.03 -2.15 -13.56
C ASP A 159 21.98 -1.93 -14.65
N LEU A 160 22.39 -2.12 -15.91
CA LEU A 160 21.55 -1.94 -17.10
C LEU A 160 20.58 -3.10 -17.35
N THR A 161 20.54 -4.12 -16.48
CA THR A 161 19.76 -5.35 -16.70
C THR A 161 18.27 -5.07 -16.90
N ALA A 162 17.65 -4.22 -16.08
CA ALA A 162 16.23 -3.90 -16.19
C ALA A 162 15.89 -3.19 -17.51
N MET A 163 16.73 -2.26 -17.96
CA MET A 163 16.56 -1.56 -19.25
C MET A 163 16.74 -2.52 -20.42
N ILE A 164 17.73 -3.42 -20.36
CA ILE A 164 17.96 -4.43 -21.39
C ILE A 164 16.76 -5.40 -21.48
N ASP A 165 16.21 -5.85 -20.35
CA ASP A 165 15.02 -6.72 -20.33
C ASP A 165 13.81 -6.03 -20.96
N ALA A 166 13.57 -4.76 -20.61
CA ALA A 166 12.49 -3.97 -21.18
C ALA A 166 12.59 -3.83 -22.71
N ILE A 167 13.80 -3.58 -23.22
CA ILE A 167 14.06 -3.49 -24.67
C ILE A 167 13.86 -4.84 -25.36
N LYS A 168 14.35 -5.94 -24.76
CA LYS A 168 14.26 -7.29 -25.36
C LYS A 168 12.85 -7.87 -25.36
N LYS A 169 11.99 -7.51 -24.39
CA LYS A 169 10.60 -7.98 -24.27
C LYS A 169 9.57 -7.04 -24.92
N PRO A 170 9.99 -6.31 -25.97
CA PRO A 170 9.42 -5.04 -26.45
C PRO A 170 8.31 -4.40 -25.58
N ARG A 171 8.59 -4.11 -24.30
CA ARG A 171 7.57 -3.55 -23.40
C ARG A 171 7.46 -2.03 -23.61
N PRO A 172 6.24 -1.46 -23.68
CA PRO A 172 6.03 -0.01 -23.79
C PRO A 172 6.24 0.69 -22.44
N GLU A 173 7.42 0.52 -21.82
CA GLU A 173 7.72 1.09 -20.51
C GLU A 173 7.74 2.63 -20.55
N GLY A 174 7.30 3.28 -19.47
CA GLY A 174 7.46 4.72 -19.29
C GLY A 174 8.90 5.04 -18.88
N LEU A 175 9.53 6.01 -19.53
CA LEU A 175 10.87 6.50 -19.21
C LEU A 175 10.78 7.95 -18.75
N VAL A 176 11.22 8.23 -17.53
CA VAL A 176 11.40 9.61 -17.07
C VAL A 176 12.76 10.11 -17.51
N LEU A 177 12.80 11.25 -18.19
CA LEU A 177 14.01 11.97 -18.55
C LEU A 177 14.04 13.28 -17.81
N ILE A 178 15.13 13.54 -17.07
CA ILE A 178 15.34 14.81 -16.38
C ILE A 178 16.26 15.69 -17.23
N ALA A 179 15.87 16.94 -17.47
CA ALA A 179 16.68 17.88 -18.23
C ALA A 179 18.00 18.16 -17.51
N ARG A 180 19.05 18.43 -18.30
CA ARG A 180 20.36 18.78 -17.74
C ARG A 180 20.40 20.19 -17.16
N GLN A 181 19.67 21.12 -17.79
CA GLN A 181 19.73 22.55 -17.46
C GLN A 181 18.99 22.88 -16.17
N ASP A 182 17.87 22.19 -15.93
CA ASP A 182 16.98 22.44 -14.81
C ASP A 182 16.26 21.14 -14.41
N PRO A 183 16.45 20.64 -13.17
CA PRO A 183 15.80 19.41 -12.71
C PRO A 183 14.27 19.53 -12.58
N SER A 184 13.72 20.76 -12.54
CA SER A 184 12.27 20.99 -12.59
C SER A 184 11.67 20.75 -13.98
N ILE A 185 12.49 20.48 -14.99
CA ILE A 185 12.05 20.13 -16.33
C ILE A 185 12.28 18.63 -16.54
N TRP A 186 11.21 17.85 -16.49
CA TRP A 186 11.23 16.43 -16.81
C TRP A 186 10.15 16.08 -17.84
N VAL A 187 10.34 14.95 -18.51
CA VAL A 187 9.35 14.37 -19.43
C VAL A 187 9.25 12.87 -19.22
N VAL A 188 8.04 12.32 -19.29
CA VAL A 188 7.83 10.87 -19.31
C VAL A 188 7.45 10.45 -20.73
N VAL A 189 8.29 9.63 -21.34
CA VAL A 189 8.19 9.17 -22.74
C VAL A 189 8.09 7.65 -22.79
N GLU A 190 7.63 7.09 -23.91
CA GLU A 190 7.51 5.64 -24.07
C GLU A 190 8.81 5.03 -24.60
N LEU A 191 9.26 3.90 -24.05
CA LEU A 191 10.39 3.14 -24.55
C LEU A 191 10.12 2.64 -25.98
N ASP A 192 11.07 2.86 -26.89
CA ASP A 192 11.02 2.37 -28.26
C ASP A 192 12.06 1.25 -28.46
N SER A 193 11.61 0.01 -28.27
CA SER A 193 12.45 -1.18 -28.45
C SER A 193 12.98 -1.31 -29.88
N ALA A 194 12.22 -0.90 -30.90
CA ALA A 194 12.61 -1.01 -32.30
C ALA A 194 13.75 -0.06 -32.68
N ASN A 195 13.82 1.11 -32.03
CA ASN A 195 14.90 2.08 -32.20
C ASN A 195 16.03 1.95 -31.18
N SER A 196 15.94 0.97 -30.27
CA SER A 196 16.97 0.66 -29.28
C SER A 196 18.00 -0.35 -29.79
N ASP A 197 19.17 -0.40 -29.19
CA ASP A 197 20.23 -1.37 -29.48
C ASP A 197 20.90 -1.83 -28.18
N VAL A 198 20.83 -3.14 -27.93
CA VAL A 198 21.38 -3.82 -26.75
C VAL A 198 22.43 -4.87 -27.14
N SER A 199 22.98 -4.78 -28.36
CA SER A 199 24.04 -5.68 -28.83
C SER A 199 25.30 -5.62 -27.97
N ASN A 200 25.59 -4.46 -27.37
CA ASN A 200 26.62 -4.27 -26.36
C ASN A 200 25.99 -3.99 -24.97
N PRO A 201 25.97 -4.98 -24.05
CA PRO A 201 25.36 -4.82 -22.73
C PRO A 201 25.96 -3.70 -21.86
N SER A 202 27.19 -3.28 -22.13
CA SER A 202 27.86 -2.19 -21.40
C SER A 202 27.71 -0.83 -22.07
N ASN A 203 27.12 -0.76 -23.27
CA ASN A 203 26.88 0.48 -24.00
C ASN A 203 25.63 0.31 -24.87
N ILE A 204 24.47 0.61 -24.29
CA ILE A 204 23.19 0.44 -24.94
C ILE A 204 22.69 1.78 -25.50
N LYS A 205 22.05 1.71 -26.66
CA LYS A 205 21.28 2.82 -27.23
C LYS A 205 19.81 2.61 -26.85
N VAL A 206 19.22 3.59 -26.19
CA VAL A 206 17.80 3.55 -25.81
C VAL A 206 17.06 4.52 -26.71
N GLY A 207 16.11 3.99 -27.50
CA GLY A 207 15.15 4.77 -28.26
C GLY A 207 13.91 5.06 -27.43
N PHE A 208 13.26 6.19 -27.69
CA PHE A 208 11.99 6.54 -27.05
C PHE A 208 11.05 7.26 -28.02
N LYS A 209 9.75 7.11 -27.78
CA LYS A 209 8.65 7.81 -28.47
C LYS A 209 8.03 8.85 -27.56
N VAL A 210 7.90 10.05 -28.07
CA VAL A 210 7.17 11.15 -27.43
C VAL A 210 5.69 11.08 -27.83
N THR A 211 5.41 10.74 -29.10
CA THR A 211 4.06 10.62 -29.65
C THR A 211 3.95 9.38 -30.54
N GLY A 212 2.74 8.85 -30.71
CA GLY A 212 2.49 7.69 -31.60
C GLY A 212 2.93 6.34 -31.03
N GLY A 213 3.31 6.31 -29.75
CA GLY A 213 3.44 5.08 -28.97
C GLY A 213 2.08 4.63 -28.40
N LEU A 214 2.02 3.40 -27.87
CA LEU A 214 0.81 2.81 -27.32
C LEU A 214 0.25 3.56 -26.11
N HIS A 215 1.13 4.07 -25.26
CA HIS A 215 0.84 4.79 -24.00
C HIS A 215 1.44 6.20 -23.96
N SER A 216 2.12 6.63 -25.02
CA SER A 216 2.74 7.96 -25.14
C SER A 216 1.87 9.13 -24.69
N THR A 217 0.55 9.13 -24.98
CA THR A 217 -0.36 10.20 -24.55
C THR A 217 -0.59 10.22 -23.04
N ASP A 218 -0.65 9.05 -22.39
CA ASP A 218 -0.85 8.95 -20.94
C ASP A 218 0.44 9.25 -20.19
N TYR A 219 1.59 8.81 -20.72
CA TYR A 219 2.91 9.13 -20.17
C TYR A 219 3.19 10.64 -20.23
N LEU A 220 2.89 11.31 -21.34
CA LEU A 220 3.12 12.75 -21.45
C LEU A 220 2.36 13.58 -20.42
N LYS A 221 1.20 13.13 -19.93
CA LYS A 221 0.47 13.81 -18.84
C LYS A 221 1.26 13.85 -17.52
N LEU A 222 2.24 12.96 -17.34
CA LEU A 222 3.15 12.94 -16.18
C LEU A 222 4.38 13.84 -16.34
N SER A 223 4.50 14.56 -17.45
CA SER A 223 5.64 15.46 -17.72
C SER A 223 5.47 16.81 -17.04
N SER A 224 6.57 17.56 -16.90
CA SER A 224 6.57 18.94 -16.36
C SER A 224 5.66 19.90 -17.14
N THR A 225 5.38 19.60 -18.42
CA THR A 225 4.32 20.25 -19.21
C THR A 225 3.25 19.20 -19.55
N PRO A 226 2.21 19.02 -18.71
CA PRO A 226 1.28 17.91 -18.85
C PRO A 226 0.69 17.77 -20.26
N GLY A 227 0.90 16.61 -20.87
CA GLY A 227 0.36 16.26 -22.20
C GLY A 227 1.22 16.72 -23.37
N SER A 228 2.38 17.35 -23.14
CA SER A 228 3.27 17.81 -24.20
C SER A 228 4.75 17.65 -23.83
N TYR A 229 5.61 17.67 -24.85
CA TYR A 229 7.05 17.65 -24.63
C TYR A 229 7.54 19.05 -24.21
N PRO A 230 8.28 19.18 -23.09
CA PRO A 230 8.82 20.48 -22.68
C PRO A 230 9.84 20.98 -23.71
N THR A 231 9.57 22.13 -24.35
CA THR A 231 10.42 22.68 -25.44
C THR A 231 11.85 22.99 -25.00
N ASN A 232 12.04 23.25 -23.70
CA ASN A 232 13.34 23.55 -23.10
C ASN A 232 14.18 22.30 -22.83
N LEU A 233 13.58 21.10 -22.89
CA LEU A 233 14.30 19.83 -22.71
C LEU A 233 15.04 19.48 -24.00
N THR A 234 16.27 20.01 -24.13
CA THR A 234 17.15 19.77 -25.29
C THR A 234 18.23 18.73 -24.99
N SER A 235 18.47 18.42 -23.72
CA SER A 235 19.39 17.38 -23.27
C SER A 235 18.94 16.84 -21.92
N ALA A 236 19.18 15.56 -21.65
CA ALA A 236 18.83 14.92 -20.40
C ALA A 236 20.08 14.44 -19.64
N VAL A 237 20.05 14.51 -18.31
CA VAL A 237 21.14 14.06 -17.42
C VAL A 237 20.94 12.63 -16.93
N SER A 238 19.69 12.25 -16.70
CA SER A 238 19.31 10.93 -16.19
C SER A 238 18.06 10.39 -16.85
N VAL A 239 17.95 9.07 -16.86
CA VAL A 239 16.75 8.32 -17.28
C VAL A 239 16.42 7.24 -16.27
N GLY A 240 15.14 6.97 -16.04
CA GLY A 240 14.70 5.82 -15.26
C GLY A 240 13.41 5.23 -15.80
N ILE A 241 13.15 3.95 -15.50
CA ILE A 241 11.87 3.33 -15.84
C ILE A 241 10.86 3.74 -14.78
N VAL A 242 9.81 4.43 -15.20
CA VAL A 242 8.71 4.84 -14.34
C VAL A 242 7.77 3.66 -14.16
N GLU A 243 7.49 3.37 -12.90
CA GLU A 243 6.60 2.31 -12.48
C GLU A 243 5.44 2.94 -11.70
N GLU A 244 4.25 2.36 -11.86
CA GLU A 244 3.09 2.73 -11.07
C GLU A 244 2.59 1.49 -10.31
N TYR A 245 2.43 1.67 -8.99
CA TYR A 245 1.79 0.69 -8.13
C TYR A 245 0.55 1.30 -7.49
N ARG A 246 -0.51 0.49 -7.38
CA ARG A 246 -1.74 0.86 -6.68
C ARG A 246 -1.97 -0.08 -5.51
N PHE A 247 -2.15 0.46 -4.32
CA PHE A 247 -2.58 -0.28 -3.14
C PHE A 247 -4.06 -0.06 -2.94
N TYR A 248 -4.81 -1.14 -2.80
CA TYR A 248 -6.26 -1.10 -2.65
C TYR A 248 -6.75 -2.36 -1.95
N VAL A 249 -7.93 -2.27 -1.34
CA VAL A 249 -8.62 -3.45 -0.82
C VAL A 249 -9.46 -4.05 -1.92
N ARG A 250 -9.04 -5.21 -2.44
CA ARG A 250 -9.82 -5.96 -3.41
C ARG A 250 -11.03 -6.56 -2.73
N ARG A 251 -12.19 -6.31 -3.34
CA ARG A 251 -13.43 -6.95 -2.97
C ARG A 251 -13.53 -8.33 -3.64
N GLU A 252 -13.53 -9.35 -2.81
CA GLU A 252 -13.70 -10.74 -3.21
C GLU A 252 -14.71 -11.40 -2.27
N TYR A 253 -15.43 -12.39 -2.76
CA TYR A 253 -16.50 -13.07 -2.05
C TYR A 253 -16.22 -14.57 -2.01
N ALA A 254 -16.68 -15.25 -0.96
CA ALA A 254 -16.47 -16.68 -0.75
C ALA A 254 -16.95 -17.53 -1.93
N VAL A 255 -18.02 -17.09 -2.60
CA VAL A 255 -18.47 -17.62 -3.88
C VAL A 255 -18.29 -16.53 -4.93
N ALA A 256 -17.46 -16.79 -5.94
CA ALA A 256 -17.12 -15.83 -6.97
C ALA A 256 -18.39 -15.29 -7.69
N GLY A 257 -18.56 -13.96 -7.70
CA GLY A 257 -19.70 -13.29 -8.31
C GLY A 257 -20.97 -13.22 -7.45
N ASP A 258 -21.02 -13.92 -6.31
CA ASP A 258 -22.15 -13.87 -5.38
C ASP A 258 -21.89 -12.87 -4.25
N LYS A 259 -22.44 -11.66 -4.42
CA LYS A 259 -22.35 -10.57 -3.42
C LYS A 259 -23.04 -10.90 -2.09
N THR A 260 -23.86 -11.96 -2.03
CA THR A 260 -24.53 -12.39 -0.79
C THR A 260 -23.70 -13.36 0.04
N SER A 261 -22.66 -13.95 -0.56
CA SER A 261 -21.72 -14.81 0.15
C SER A 261 -20.77 -13.99 1.03
N ASP A 262 -20.08 -14.66 1.96
CA ASP A 262 -19.20 -13.98 2.91
C ASP A 262 -18.09 -13.20 2.16
N LEU A 263 -17.87 -11.94 2.55
CA LEU A 263 -16.80 -11.11 1.99
C LEU A 263 -15.43 -11.69 2.41
N LEU A 264 -14.51 -11.85 1.47
CA LEU A 264 -13.12 -12.28 1.70
C LEU A 264 -12.17 -11.21 1.16
N PRO A 265 -12.13 -10.03 1.78
CA PRO A 265 -11.42 -8.90 1.20
C PRO A 265 -9.92 -9.09 1.39
N LYS A 266 -9.14 -8.60 0.42
CA LYS A 266 -7.69 -8.75 0.40
C LYS A 266 -7.04 -7.42 0.13
N LEU A 267 -5.99 -7.09 0.87
CA LEU A 267 -5.13 -5.97 0.52
C LEU A 267 -4.25 -6.42 -0.64
N SER A 268 -4.43 -5.80 -1.79
CA SER A 268 -3.72 -6.13 -3.02
C SER A 268 -2.87 -4.94 -3.47
N ARG A 269 -1.76 -5.27 -4.13
CA ARG A 269 -0.96 -4.33 -4.90
C ARG A 269 -1.18 -4.62 -6.38
N ALA A 270 -1.54 -3.61 -7.15
CA ALA A 270 -1.50 -3.69 -8.60
C ALA A 270 -0.24 -3.06 -9.17
N ARG A 271 0.34 -3.64 -10.22
CA ARG A 271 1.36 -2.98 -11.05
C ARG A 271 0.75 -2.64 -12.41
N VAL A 272 0.81 -1.36 -12.78
CA VAL A 272 0.19 -0.85 -14.00
C VAL A 272 1.16 -0.01 -14.80
N TYR A 273 0.88 0.20 -16.08
CA TYR A 273 1.61 1.20 -16.85
C TYR A 273 1.28 2.60 -16.32
N PRO A 274 2.27 3.49 -16.15
CA PRO A 274 2.07 4.80 -15.53
C PRO A 274 0.96 5.62 -16.18
N ASN A 275 0.05 6.13 -15.35
CA ASN A 275 -1.11 6.93 -15.72
C ASN A 275 -2.07 6.26 -16.72
N THR A 276 -1.95 4.95 -16.90
CA THR A 276 -2.89 4.15 -17.70
C THR A 276 -3.85 3.39 -16.79
N GLN A 277 -4.84 2.75 -17.38
CA GLN A 277 -5.71 1.80 -16.69
C GLN A 277 -5.39 0.35 -17.10
N LYS A 278 -4.16 0.09 -17.54
CA LYS A 278 -3.74 -1.22 -18.05
C LYS A 278 -2.77 -1.92 -17.11
N PRO A 279 -2.93 -3.24 -16.90
CA PRO A 279 -1.97 -3.99 -16.12
C PRO A 279 -0.62 -3.98 -16.81
N TRP A 280 0.45 -4.02 -16.02
CA TRP A 280 1.79 -4.13 -16.56
C TRP A 280 1.93 -5.43 -17.37
N ASN A 281 2.60 -5.35 -18.52
CA ASN A 281 2.81 -6.49 -19.43
C ASN A 281 1.51 -7.13 -19.97
N ASP A 282 0.39 -6.38 -19.98
CA ASP A 282 -0.94 -6.86 -20.37
C ASP A 282 -1.35 -8.16 -19.65
N ASP A 283 -0.83 -8.37 -18.44
CA ASP A 283 -1.06 -9.56 -17.63
C ASP A 283 -1.96 -9.22 -16.45
N ASP A 284 -3.20 -9.70 -16.51
CA ASP A 284 -4.23 -9.47 -15.49
C ASP A 284 -3.81 -9.96 -14.10
N ALA A 285 -2.86 -10.90 -13.98
CA ALA A 285 -2.31 -11.30 -12.68
C ALA A 285 -1.68 -10.13 -11.92
N ASN A 286 -1.24 -9.07 -12.62
CA ASN A 286 -0.74 -7.86 -11.99
C ASN A 286 -1.80 -7.08 -11.23
N TRP A 287 -3.10 -7.32 -11.43
CA TRP A 287 -4.13 -6.77 -10.56
C TRP A 287 -4.21 -7.50 -9.22
N HIS A 288 -3.76 -8.75 -9.17
CA HIS A 288 -4.05 -9.71 -8.10
C HIS A 288 -2.84 -10.03 -7.21
N VAL A 289 -1.87 -9.12 -7.07
CA VAL A 289 -0.73 -9.36 -6.16
C VAL A 289 -1.17 -9.10 -4.72
N ASP A 290 -1.72 -10.15 -4.11
CA ASP A 290 -2.24 -10.11 -2.73
C ASP A 290 -1.09 -10.02 -1.72
N ILE A 291 -1.21 -9.08 -0.79
CA ILE A 291 -0.19 -8.80 0.24
C ILE A 291 -0.67 -9.26 1.63
N ALA A 292 -1.96 -9.09 1.91
CA ALA A 292 -2.59 -9.58 3.13
C ALA A 292 -4.04 -9.99 2.89
N ASP A 293 -4.45 -11.02 3.60
CA ASP A 293 -5.83 -11.50 3.62
C ASP A 293 -6.63 -10.81 4.72
N ASN A 294 -7.95 -10.76 4.54
CA ASN A 294 -8.92 -10.25 5.51
C ASN A 294 -8.68 -8.79 5.96
N VAL A 295 -8.00 -8.00 5.13
CA VAL A 295 -8.00 -6.53 5.24
C VAL A 295 -9.25 -6.07 4.53
N PHE A 296 -10.15 -5.39 5.25
CA PHE A 296 -11.43 -4.95 4.68
C PHE A 296 -11.56 -3.44 4.61
N ASP A 297 -10.59 -2.70 5.14
CA ASP A 297 -10.48 -1.27 4.91
C ASP A 297 -9.03 -0.81 4.81
N LEU A 298 -8.77 0.11 3.88
CA LEU A 298 -7.52 0.84 3.70
C LEU A 298 -7.88 2.32 3.65
N GLN A 299 -7.31 3.10 4.55
CA GLN A 299 -7.47 4.54 4.62
C GLN A 299 -6.09 5.20 4.55
N VAL A 300 -6.01 6.33 3.86
CA VAL A 300 -4.77 7.00 3.50
C VAL A 300 -4.88 8.48 3.82
N ALA A 301 -4.19 8.90 4.87
CA ALA A 301 -4.07 10.31 5.21
C ALA A 301 -2.73 10.89 4.72
N LEU A 302 -2.74 12.14 4.25
CA LEU A 302 -1.57 12.83 3.71
C LEU A 302 -1.16 13.95 4.67
N GLY A 303 0.02 13.82 5.27
CA GLY A 303 0.60 14.83 6.16
C GLY A 303 1.40 15.84 5.37
N LEU A 304 0.88 17.06 5.33
CA LEU A 304 1.36 18.18 4.53
C LEU A 304 1.89 19.27 5.44
N ASP A 305 2.67 20.23 4.94
CA ASP A 305 2.93 21.47 5.66
C ASP A 305 2.06 22.56 5.04
N THR A 306 0.95 22.93 5.70
CA THR A 306 0.07 23.98 5.19
C THR A 306 0.36 25.30 5.88
N ALA A 307 0.23 26.39 5.12
CA ALA A 307 0.24 27.72 5.70
C ALA A 307 -1.00 27.98 6.60
N ALA A 308 -1.99 27.08 6.59
CA ALA A 308 -3.26 27.19 7.31
C ALA A 308 -3.16 26.78 8.80
N LYS A 309 -1.94 26.79 9.37
CA LYS A 309 -1.68 26.61 10.80
C LYS A 309 -2.73 27.29 11.68
N ASP A 310 -3.15 26.60 12.73
CA ASP A 310 -3.66 27.28 13.93
C ASP A 310 -2.56 28.22 14.44
N PRO A 311 -2.75 29.56 14.39
CA PRO A 311 -1.74 30.53 14.81
C PRO A 311 -1.40 30.44 16.31
N GLY A 312 -2.12 29.62 17.10
CA GLY A 312 -1.86 29.39 18.53
C GLY A 312 -0.86 28.27 18.83
N ALA A 313 -0.56 27.37 17.89
CA ALA A 313 0.38 26.26 18.11
C ALA A 313 1.82 26.76 17.96
N GLY A 314 2.48 27.06 19.09
CA GLY A 314 3.92 27.30 19.11
C GLY A 314 4.66 26.18 18.40
N ALA A 315 5.64 26.52 17.56
CA ALA A 315 6.48 25.56 16.85
C ALA A 315 6.99 24.49 17.83
N CYS A 316 6.68 23.22 17.56
CA CYS A 316 7.02 22.05 18.38
C CYS A 316 6.28 21.92 19.74
N GLY A 317 5.00 22.33 19.83
CA GLY A 317 4.12 22.03 20.96
C GLY A 317 3.63 20.57 21.02
N ALA A 318 2.99 20.17 22.13
CA ALA A 318 2.32 18.87 22.24
C ALA A 318 1.27 18.71 21.12
N GLY A 319 1.37 17.65 20.32
CA GLY A 319 0.50 17.41 19.14
C GLY A 319 1.23 17.36 17.79
N THR A 320 2.54 17.60 17.73
CA THR A 320 3.33 17.33 16.51
C THR A 320 3.79 15.87 16.47
N ILE A 321 3.79 15.25 15.29
CA ILE A 321 4.21 13.84 15.10
C ILE A 321 5.74 13.70 15.18
N ALA A 322 6.47 14.76 14.89
CA ALA A 322 7.92 14.78 14.97
C ALA A 322 8.41 15.61 16.16
N SER A 323 9.36 15.04 16.89
CA SER A 323 10.20 15.73 17.87
C SER A 323 11.49 16.27 17.24
N ASP A 324 11.63 16.22 15.91
CA ASP A 324 12.77 16.78 15.20
C ASP A 324 12.44 18.20 14.71
N ASP A 325 13.45 19.08 14.78
CA ASP A 325 13.30 20.51 14.48
C ASP A 325 12.96 20.80 13.00
N ILE A 326 13.11 19.83 12.09
CA ILE A 326 12.84 19.98 10.65
C ILE A 326 11.35 19.72 10.36
N ASN A 327 10.73 18.84 11.14
CA ASN A 327 9.36 18.34 10.93
C ASN A 327 8.34 18.92 11.93
N CYS A 328 8.72 19.94 12.71
CA CYS A 328 7.82 20.71 13.57
C CYS A 328 6.74 21.53 12.81
N GLY A 329 6.70 21.44 11.48
CA GLY A 329 5.70 22.09 10.62
C GLY A 329 4.33 21.44 10.67
N ILE A 330 4.28 20.10 10.75
CA ILE A 330 3.05 19.31 10.58
C ILE A 330 2.32 19.15 11.91
N TYR A 331 1.16 19.79 12.01
CA TYR A 331 0.30 19.77 13.17
C TYR A 331 -0.75 18.65 13.05
N GLU A 332 -0.90 17.84 14.10
CA GLU A 332 -2.00 16.89 14.24
C GLU A 332 -2.84 17.26 15.47
N SER A 333 -4.08 17.66 15.26
CA SER A 333 -5.02 17.93 16.36
C SER A 333 -5.81 16.67 16.69
N ALA A 334 -6.12 16.48 17.98
CA ALA A 334 -6.89 15.32 18.42
C ALA A 334 -8.35 15.34 17.96
N ASP A 335 -8.90 16.52 17.66
CA ASP A 335 -10.24 16.73 17.14
C ASP A 335 -10.32 16.64 15.60
N GLY A 336 -9.17 16.63 14.92
CA GLY A 336 -9.08 16.72 13.46
C GLY A 336 -9.44 18.10 12.91
N GLU A 337 -9.53 19.12 13.77
CA GLU A 337 -9.76 20.51 13.36
C GLU A 337 -8.43 21.25 13.21
N ASN A 338 -8.25 22.00 12.11
CA ASN A 338 -7.04 22.80 11.84
C ASN A 338 -5.73 22.01 11.81
N ASP A 339 -5.77 20.72 11.47
CA ASP A 339 -4.57 19.89 11.29
C ASP A 339 -4.06 19.92 9.85
N ASP A 340 -2.79 19.53 9.66
CA ASP A 340 -2.19 19.44 8.34
C ASP A 340 -2.31 18.05 7.71
N TRP A 341 -3.29 17.26 8.16
CA TRP A 341 -3.55 15.92 7.68
C TRP A 341 -4.80 15.88 6.80
N MET A 342 -4.57 15.83 5.50
CA MET A 342 -5.65 15.56 4.55
C MET A 342 -6.18 14.14 4.77
N TYR A 343 -7.52 13.99 4.79
CA TYR A 343 -8.23 12.72 5.03
C TYR A 343 -8.06 12.10 6.42
N ASN A 344 -7.74 12.89 7.46
CA ASN A 344 -7.73 12.42 8.87
C ASN A 344 -9.11 12.49 9.57
N GLY A 345 -10.15 12.94 8.85
CA GLY A 345 -11.49 13.11 9.41
C GLY A 345 -12.38 13.92 8.48
N GLU A 346 -13.58 14.25 8.95
CA GLU A 346 -14.63 14.86 8.13
C GLU A 346 -14.30 16.26 7.60
N LYS A 347 -13.45 17.02 8.32
CA LYS A 347 -13.21 18.45 8.06
C LYS A 347 -12.04 18.73 7.09
N ASN A 348 -11.11 17.79 6.92
CA ASN A 348 -9.89 17.97 6.11
C ASN A 348 -9.92 17.16 4.81
N THR A 349 -11.09 17.14 4.18
CA THR A 349 -11.33 16.45 2.90
C THR A 349 -11.24 17.38 1.69
N ASN A 350 -11.24 18.71 1.89
CA ASN A 350 -11.17 19.69 0.80
C ASN A 350 -9.72 19.89 0.30
N PRO A 351 -9.38 19.43 -0.91
CA PRO A 351 -8.01 19.54 -1.40
C PRO A 351 -7.51 20.96 -1.66
N ALA A 352 -8.43 21.92 -1.82
CA ALA A 352 -8.05 23.31 -2.06
C ALA A 352 -7.29 23.93 -0.87
N LEU A 353 -7.53 23.44 0.35
CA LEU A 353 -6.83 23.88 1.56
C LEU A 353 -5.35 23.49 1.56
N PHE A 354 -5.00 22.45 0.81
CA PHE A 354 -3.67 21.85 0.75
C PHE A 354 -2.93 22.18 -0.55
N SER A 355 -3.46 23.12 -1.34
CA SER A 355 -2.84 23.48 -2.62
C SER A 355 -1.46 24.11 -2.40
N ASN A 356 -0.46 23.67 -3.16
CA ASN A 356 0.94 24.10 -3.07
C ASN A 356 1.64 23.74 -1.73
N SER A 357 1.10 22.80 -0.96
CA SER A 357 1.78 22.25 0.21
C SER A 357 2.71 21.10 -0.17
N ASP A 358 3.85 21.01 0.52
CA ASP A 358 4.80 19.92 0.36
C ASP A 358 4.35 18.69 1.17
N LEU A 359 4.43 17.51 0.55
CA LEU A 359 4.03 16.25 1.15
C LEU A 359 5.21 15.60 1.88
N TYR A 360 5.12 15.50 3.20
CA TYR A 360 6.17 14.91 4.04
C TYR A 360 5.81 13.51 4.51
N TYR A 361 4.55 13.29 4.87
CA TYR A 361 4.12 12.01 5.44
C TYR A 361 2.92 11.43 4.71
N ILE A 362 2.90 10.10 4.65
CA ILE A 362 1.69 9.33 4.34
C ILE A 362 1.40 8.44 5.52
N ARG A 363 0.17 8.50 6.04
CA ARG A 363 -0.31 7.56 7.05
C ARG A 363 -1.20 6.54 6.39
N LEU A 364 -0.79 5.28 6.47
CA LEU A 364 -1.61 4.15 6.10
C LEU A 364 -2.32 3.61 7.33
N THR A 365 -3.64 3.55 7.26
CA THR A 365 -4.48 2.90 8.25
C THR A 365 -5.17 1.71 7.61
N THR A 366 -4.87 0.51 8.09
CA THR A 366 -5.50 -0.73 7.61
C THR A 366 -6.34 -1.34 8.73
N LEU A 367 -7.58 -1.72 8.40
CA LEU A 367 -8.45 -2.47 9.28
C LEU A 367 -8.59 -3.91 8.78
N ALA A 368 -8.11 -4.85 9.58
CA ALA A 368 -8.25 -6.27 9.29
C ALA A 368 -9.16 -6.98 10.28
N ARG A 369 -9.53 -8.19 9.90
CA ARG A 369 -10.31 -9.11 10.71
C ARG A 369 -9.73 -10.52 10.72
N THR A 370 -10.13 -11.32 11.70
CA THR A 370 -9.80 -12.75 11.73
C THR A 370 -10.41 -13.47 10.54
N ASP A 371 -9.81 -14.59 10.15
CA ASP A 371 -10.27 -15.46 9.05
C ASP A 371 -11.67 -16.07 9.30
N ARG A 372 -12.04 -16.25 10.57
CA ARG A 372 -13.27 -16.93 10.99
C ARG A 372 -14.06 -16.10 11.99
N ARG A 373 -15.39 -16.28 11.93
CA ARG A 373 -16.35 -15.78 12.93
C ARG A 373 -16.14 -16.50 14.25
N ASP A 374 -16.10 -15.73 15.33
CA ASP A 374 -16.15 -16.21 16.71
C ASP A 374 -17.59 -16.02 17.22
N LYS A 375 -18.40 -17.08 17.17
CA LYS A 375 -19.84 -17.02 17.50
C LYS A 375 -20.15 -16.55 18.91
N GLY A 376 -19.17 -16.60 19.83
CA GLY A 376 -19.30 -16.11 21.20
C GLY A 376 -18.82 -14.68 21.39
N TYR A 377 -18.45 -13.99 20.31
CA TYR A 377 -17.88 -12.67 20.32
C TYR A 377 -18.67 -11.75 19.38
N GLU A 378 -18.84 -10.50 19.81
CA GLU A 378 -19.38 -9.44 18.97
C GLU A 378 -18.49 -8.21 19.19
N ALA A 379 -17.76 -7.82 18.15
CA ALA A 379 -16.93 -6.62 18.14
C ALA A 379 -17.80 -5.38 18.41
N PRO A 380 -17.27 -4.30 19.01
CA PRO A 380 -17.98 -3.03 19.09
C PRO A 380 -18.43 -2.54 17.71
N VAL A 381 -19.46 -1.70 17.69
CA VAL A 381 -19.84 -0.97 16.47
C VAL A 381 -18.66 -0.12 16.04
N LEU A 382 -18.32 -0.21 14.76
CA LEU A 382 -17.30 0.62 14.15
C LEU A 382 -17.99 1.89 13.67
N GLU A 383 -17.62 3.03 14.22
CA GLU A 383 -18.23 4.31 13.83
C GLU A 383 -17.43 4.95 12.69
N ARG A 384 -16.10 5.01 12.84
CA ARG A 384 -15.20 5.71 11.93
C ARG A 384 -13.80 5.11 11.91
N VAL A 385 -13.14 5.19 10.75
CA VAL A 385 -11.70 4.98 10.58
C VAL A 385 -11.17 6.08 9.68
N GLU A 386 -10.27 6.92 10.18
CA GLU A 386 -9.85 8.16 9.48
C GLU A 386 -11.08 9.01 9.10
N ASP A 387 -11.29 9.33 7.83
CA ASP A 387 -12.46 10.06 7.32
C ASP A 387 -13.59 9.17 6.79
N ASN A 388 -13.41 7.84 6.77
CA ASN A 388 -14.44 6.88 6.40
C ASN A 388 -15.42 6.62 7.54
N THR A 389 -16.71 6.87 7.31
CA THR A 389 -17.80 6.58 8.26
C THR A 389 -18.52 5.27 7.92
N TYR A 390 -18.91 4.54 8.95
CA TYR A 390 -19.52 3.20 8.84
C TYR A 390 -21.04 3.20 9.06
N ASP A 391 -21.67 4.34 8.78
CA ASP A 391 -23.11 4.59 8.88
C ASP A 391 -23.81 4.71 7.52
N THR A 392 -23.05 4.72 6.41
CA THR A 392 -23.59 4.75 5.05
C THR A 392 -24.10 3.37 4.62
N ALA A 393 -24.98 3.30 3.62
CA ALA A 393 -25.52 2.03 3.13
C ALA A 393 -24.42 1.05 2.65
N ASP A 394 -23.35 1.59 2.05
CA ASP A 394 -22.25 0.80 1.48
C ASP A 394 -21.29 0.26 2.56
N THR A 395 -21.10 1.00 3.66
CA THR A 395 -20.14 0.66 4.73
C THR A 395 -20.81 0.04 5.98
N ALA A 396 -22.11 0.27 6.20
CA ALA A 396 -22.86 -0.21 7.36
C ALA A 396 -22.97 -1.74 7.43
N VAL A 397 -22.77 -2.46 6.32
CA VAL A 397 -22.76 -3.94 6.28
C VAL A 397 -21.71 -4.50 7.27
N VAL A 398 -20.58 -3.80 7.44
CA VAL A 398 -19.54 -4.14 8.41
C VAL A 398 -20.08 -4.16 9.84
N ASN A 399 -21.11 -3.38 10.16
CA ASN A 399 -21.72 -3.34 11.49
C ASN A 399 -22.87 -4.33 11.69
N SER A 400 -23.18 -5.18 10.71
CA SER A 400 -24.14 -6.27 10.90
C SER A 400 -23.65 -7.27 11.97
N THR A 401 -24.57 -7.94 12.64
CA THR A 401 -24.26 -8.91 13.71
C THR A 401 -23.26 -9.97 13.25
N ASN A 402 -23.41 -10.50 12.03
CA ASN A 402 -22.53 -11.53 11.48
C ASN A 402 -21.12 -11.01 11.20
N GLU A 403 -20.99 -9.77 10.72
CA GLU A 403 -19.68 -9.15 10.43
C GLU A 403 -18.97 -8.67 11.70
N ARG A 404 -19.73 -8.44 12.78
CA ARG A 404 -19.18 -8.15 14.12
C ARG A 404 -18.72 -9.40 14.86
N MET A 405 -19.03 -10.61 14.39
CA MET A 405 -18.47 -11.84 14.96
C MET A 405 -16.98 -12.05 14.64
N TYR A 406 -16.40 -11.25 13.76
CA TYR A 406 -14.96 -11.27 13.54
C TYR A 406 -14.24 -10.36 14.53
N ARG A 407 -13.08 -10.81 15.02
CA ARG A 407 -12.18 -9.93 15.80
C ARG A 407 -11.47 -9.00 14.84
N ARG A 408 -11.45 -7.71 15.15
CA ARG A 408 -10.88 -6.66 14.29
C ARG A 408 -9.59 -6.14 14.87
N ARG A 409 -8.67 -5.73 14.00
CA ARG A 409 -7.47 -5.01 14.39
C ARG A 409 -7.17 -3.88 13.42
N LEU A 410 -7.04 -2.69 13.99
CA LEU A 410 -6.57 -1.51 13.29
C LEU A 410 -5.07 -1.40 13.46
N LEU A 411 -4.36 -1.10 12.36
CA LEU A 411 -2.94 -0.82 12.35
C LEU A 411 -2.71 0.48 11.57
N ARG A 412 -2.02 1.43 12.21
CA ARG A 412 -1.60 2.70 11.60
C ARG A 412 -0.10 2.72 11.45
N THR A 413 0.37 3.22 10.32
CA THR A 413 1.78 3.41 10.03
C THR A 413 1.98 4.78 9.41
N VAL A 414 2.83 5.61 10.01
CA VAL A 414 3.26 6.89 9.42
C VAL A 414 4.55 6.68 8.65
N ILE A 415 4.57 7.15 7.41
CA ILE A 415 5.65 6.91 6.44
C ILE A 415 6.20 8.26 6.01
N ASP A 416 7.47 8.47 6.32
CA ASP A 416 8.28 9.60 5.87
C ASP A 416 8.66 9.48 4.39
N MET A 417 8.39 10.53 3.62
CA MET A 417 8.56 10.61 2.17
C MET A 417 9.91 11.23 1.81
N ARG A 418 10.92 10.38 1.58
CA ARG A 418 12.33 10.83 1.41
C ARG A 418 12.68 11.50 0.09
N ASN A 419 11.82 11.41 -0.92
CA ASN A 419 12.15 11.86 -2.28
C ASN A 419 11.19 12.94 -2.81
N LEU A 420 10.33 13.49 -1.95
CA LEU A 420 9.18 14.33 -2.35
C LEU A 420 9.14 15.73 -1.73
N GLY A 421 10.11 16.07 -0.88
CA GLY A 421 10.28 17.38 -0.25
C GLY A 421 11.74 17.80 -0.16
#